data_AF-A0A0M4SQU1-F1
#
_entry.id   AF-A0A0M4SQU1-F1
#
_cell.length_a   1.000
_cell.length_b   1.000
_cell.length_c   1.000
_cell.angle_alpha   90.00
_cell.angle_beta   90.00
_cell.angle_gamma   90.00
#
_symmetry.space_group_name_H-M   'P 1'
#
loop_
_entity.id
_entity.type
_entity.pdbx_description
1 polymer ?
#
loop_
_entity_poly.entity_id
_entity_poly.type
_entity_poly.pdbx_seq_one_letter_code
_entity_poly.pdbx_strand_id
1 'polypeptide(L)'
;MECPRCNSSHIRKNGRQRGKQNYICADCGRQFIEYHNQKGYGDEIKRECLEMYVNGSGFRAIERVKKVHHTTVIYWVKQMGGQLPEHPETAEIPEITEIDELETFVGSKKTKFGYGV
;
A
#
# COMPACT_ATOMS: atom_id res chain seq x y z
N MET A 1 8.99 -15.38 -26.16
CA MET A 1 7.83 -15.16 -25.29
C MET A 1 7.43 -16.50 -24.73
N GLU A 2 7.26 -16.62 -23.42
CA GLU A 2 6.87 -17.86 -22.75
C GLU A 2 5.57 -17.63 -21.96
N CYS A 3 4.79 -18.69 -21.78
CA CYS A 3 3.58 -18.58 -21.00
C CYS A 3 3.94 -18.33 -19.52
N PRO A 4 3.44 -17.26 -18.88
CA PRO A 4 3.76 -16.96 -17.48
C PRO A 4 3.19 -17.97 -16.47
N ARG A 5 2.43 -18.96 -16.94
CA ARG A 5 1.84 -20.02 -16.12
C ARG A 5 2.58 -21.34 -16.23
N CYS A 6 2.95 -21.74 -17.45
CA CYS A 6 3.50 -23.08 -17.72
C CYS A 6 4.82 -23.07 -18.50
N ASN A 7 5.41 -21.89 -18.73
CA ASN A 7 6.65 -21.67 -19.47
C ASN A 7 6.72 -22.25 -20.89
N SER A 8 5.58 -22.71 -21.45
CA SER A 8 5.53 -23.16 -22.84
C SER A 8 5.79 -22.01 -23.83
N SER A 9 6.51 -22.33 -24.90
CA SER A 9 6.74 -21.47 -26.07
C SER A 9 5.60 -21.52 -27.10
N HIS A 10 4.63 -22.43 -26.92
CA HIS A 10 3.51 -22.61 -27.85
C HIS A 10 2.42 -21.55 -27.62
N ILE A 11 2.64 -20.37 -28.18
CA ILE A 11 1.82 -19.17 -27.98
C ILE A 11 1.26 -18.65 -29.31
N ARG A 12 -0.02 -18.25 -29.29
CA ARG A 12 -0.73 -17.68 -30.45
C ARG A 12 -1.28 -16.30 -30.12
N LYS A 13 -1.42 -15.43 -31.12
CA LYS A 13 -2.07 -14.12 -30.97
C LYS A 13 -3.58 -14.32 -30.72
N ASN A 14 -4.14 -13.59 -29.75
CA ASN A 14 -5.53 -13.70 -29.32
C ASN A 14 -6.20 -12.31 -29.21
N GLY A 15 -6.26 -11.62 -30.34
CA GLY A 15 -6.84 -10.27 -30.42
C GLY A 15 -6.05 -9.20 -29.65
N ARG A 16 -6.72 -8.10 -29.30
CA ARG A 16 -6.12 -6.99 -28.55
C ARG A 16 -6.94 -6.67 -27.31
N GLN A 17 -6.25 -6.42 -26.19
CA GLN A 17 -6.87 -6.00 -24.94
C GLN A 17 -6.32 -4.62 -24.55
N ARG A 18 -7.21 -3.62 -24.38
CA ARG A 18 -6.83 -2.24 -24.00
C ARG A 18 -5.73 -1.64 -24.90
N GLY A 19 -5.83 -1.89 -26.21
CA GLY A 19 -4.86 -1.44 -27.21
C GLY A 19 -3.57 -2.26 -27.31
N LYS A 20 -3.34 -3.23 -26.42
CA LYS A 20 -2.16 -4.09 -26.41
C LYS A 20 -2.45 -5.45 -27.05
N GLN A 21 -1.43 -6.07 -27.63
CA GLN A 21 -1.54 -7.42 -28.16
C GLN A 21 -1.79 -8.40 -27.01
N ASN A 22 -2.87 -9.18 -27.11
CA ASN A 22 -3.18 -10.28 -26.20
C ASN A 22 -2.75 -11.59 -26.85
N TYR A 23 -2.29 -12.53 -26.04
CA TYR A 23 -1.78 -13.83 -26.44
C TYR A 23 -2.51 -14.93 -25.69
N ILE A 24 -2.54 -16.13 -26.26
CA ILE A 24 -3.05 -17.34 -25.62
C ILE A 24 -2.01 -18.44 -25.74
N CYS A 25 -1.74 -19.12 -24.64
CA CYS A 25 -0.93 -20.35 -24.65
C CYS A 25 -1.80 -21.50 -25.16
N ALA A 26 -1.32 -22.21 -26.17
CA ALA A 26 -2.04 -23.34 -26.76
C ALA A 26 -1.99 -24.61 -25.89
N ASP A 27 -1.04 -24.70 -24.95
CA ASP A 27 -0.89 -25.88 -24.10
C ASP A 27 -1.71 -25.78 -22.80
N CYS A 28 -1.78 -24.60 -22.17
CA CYS A 28 -2.53 -24.41 -20.92
C CYS A 28 -3.75 -23.47 -21.02
N GLY A 29 -4.01 -22.90 -22.20
CA GLY A 29 -5.13 -21.99 -22.45
C GLY A 29 -5.02 -20.60 -21.78
N ARG A 30 -3.92 -20.30 -21.06
CA ARG A 30 -3.77 -19.01 -20.37
C ARG A 30 -3.68 -17.87 -21.38
N GLN A 31 -4.48 -16.83 -21.14
CA GLN A 31 -4.38 -15.56 -21.86
C GLN A 31 -3.51 -14.56 -21.09
N PHE A 32 -2.67 -13.81 -21.80
CA PHE A 32 -1.79 -12.81 -21.22
C PHE A 32 -1.36 -11.77 -22.26
N ILE A 33 -0.96 -10.59 -21.79
CA ILE A 33 -0.37 -9.53 -22.61
C ILE A 33 1.16 -9.56 -22.45
N GLU A 34 1.89 -9.15 -23.47
CA GLU A 34 3.37 -9.18 -23.46
C GLU A 34 3.98 -8.25 -22.41
N TYR A 35 3.44 -7.04 -22.27
CA TYR A 35 3.92 -6.05 -21.32
C TYR A 35 2.77 -5.54 -20.45
N HIS A 36 2.86 -5.80 -19.15
CA HIS A 36 2.08 -5.10 -18.15
C HIS A 36 2.73 -3.73 -17.94
N ASN A 37 2.00 -2.64 -18.22
CA ASN A 37 2.44 -1.36 -17.68
C ASN A 37 2.07 -1.42 -16.21
N GLN A 38 3.04 -1.31 -15.32
CA GLN A 38 2.74 -1.07 -13.92
C GLN A 38 1.92 0.22 -13.85
N LYS A 39 0.64 0.08 -13.54
CA LYS A 39 -0.24 1.22 -13.31
C LYS A 39 -0.07 1.60 -11.86
N GLY A 40 0.53 2.76 -11.62
CA GLY A 40 0.72 3.26 -10.27
C GLY A 40 1.71 4.40 -10.22
N TYR A 41 1.78 5.04 -9.07
CA TYR A 41 2.91 5.89 -8.71
C TYR A 41 4.14 5.01 -8.51
N GLY A 42 5.32 5.51 -8.89
CA GLY A 42 6.57 4.83 -8.60
C GLY A 42 6.81 4.70 -7.09
N ASP A 43 7.61 3.71 -6.71
CA ASP A 43 7.91 3.44 -5.30
C ASP A 43 8.58 4.63 -4.61
N GLU A 44 9.36 5.42 -5.35
CA GLU A 44 9.95 6.67 -4.87
C GLU A 44 8.88 7.65 -4.39
N ILE A 45 7.87 7.95 -5.21
CA ILE A 45 6.79 8.88 -4.85
C ILE A 45 6.03 8.38 -3.62
N LYS A 46 5.80 7.05 -3.55
CA LYS A 46 5.15 6.43 -2.39
C LYS A 46 5.98 6.63 -1.12
N ARG A 47 7.29 6.36 -1.18
CA ARG A 47 8.23 6.55 -0.06
C ARG A 47 8.23 7.99 0.43
N GLU A 48 8.38 8.95 -0.47
CA GLU A 48 8.40 10.37 -0.11
C GLU A 48 7.07 10.83 0.52
N CYS A 49 5.93 10.35 0.02
CA CYS A 49 4.62 10.66 0.64
C CYS A 49 4.52 10.11 2.07
N LEU A 50 5.06 8.91 2.32
CA LEU A 50 5.09 8.30 3.65
C LEU A 50 6.04 9.05 4.58
N GLU A 51 7.22 9.44 4.12
CA GLU A 51 8.17 10.26 4.87
C GLU A 51 7.54 11.61 5.26
N MET A 52 6.83 12.27 4.34
CA MET A 52 6.12 13.52 4.67
C MET A 52 5.07 13.32 5.76
N TYR A 53 4.33 12.20 5.74
CA TYR A 53 3.32 11.88 6.75
C TYR A 53 3.94 11.65 8.13
N VAL A 54 5.03 10.87 8.21
CA VAL A 54 5.77 10.63 9.46
C VAL A 54 6.33 11.92 10.04
N ASN A 55 6.75 12.86 9.17
CA ASN A 55 7.19 14.20 9.55
C ASN A 55 6.02 15.19 9.84
N GLY A 56 4.80 14.68 10.05
CA GLY A 56 3.66 15.49 10.51
C GLY A 56 2.88 16.23 9.42
N SER A 57 3.16 16.00 8.13
CA SER A 57 2.38 16.62 7.06
C SER A 57 0.99 15.98 6.96
N GLY A 58 -0.06 16.81 7.03
CA GLY A 58 -1.43 16.35 6.80
C GLY A 58 -1.66 15.83 5.38
N PHE A 59 -2.57 14.87 5.20
CA PHE A 59 -2.81 14.21 3.90
C PHE A 59 -3.10 15.17 2.74
N ARG A 60 -3.88 16.24 2.99
CA ARG A 60 -4.17 17.28 1.99
C ARG A 60 -2.95 18.16 1.68
N ALA A 61 -2.02 18.31 2.62
CA ALA A 61 -0.77 19.02 2.37
C ALA A 61 0.14 18.21 1.44
N ILE A 62 0.26 16.91 1.70
CA ILE A 62 1.00 15.97 0.84
C ILE A 62 0.41 15.97 -0.58
N GLU A 63 -0.91 15.96 -0.71
CA GLU A 63 -1.57 16.06 -2.02
C GLU A 63 -1.19 17.34 -2.78
N ARG A 64 -1.18 18.49 -2.11
CA ARG A 64 -0.81 19.76 -2.76
C ARG A 64 0.63 19.75 -3.28
N VAL A 65 1.55 19.13 -2.54
CA VAL A 65 2.98 19.06 -2.86
C VAL A 65 3.26 17.99 -3.92
N LYS A 66 2.83 16.74 -3.71
CA LYS A 66 3.16 15.59 -4.57
C LYS A 66 2.18 15.36 -5.71
N LYS A 67 1.05 16.07 -5.74
CA LYS A 67 -0.05 15.87 -6.71
C LYS A 67 -0.60 14.43 -6.70
N VAL A 68 -0.45 13.75 -5.58
CA VAL A 68 -1.05 12.44 -5.29
C VAL A 68 -2.33 12.69 -4.51
N HIS A 69 -3.45 12.16 -4.97
CA HIS A 69 -4.73 12.35 -4.27
C HIS A 69 -4.64 11.83 -2.82
N HIS A 70 -5.11 12.62 -1.86
CA HIS A 70 -4.93 12.33 -0.42
C HIS A 70 -5.48 10.95 0.01
N THR A 71 -6.51 10.42 -0.66
CA THR A 71 -7.03 9.07 -0.37
C THR A 71 -6.03 7.97 -0.71
N THR A 72 -5.21 8.15 -1.75
CA THR A 72 -4.14 7.22 -2.10
C THR A 72 -3.05 7.20 -1.02
N VAL A 73 -2.71 8.38 -0.49
CA VAL A 73 -1.76 8.50 0.63
C VAL A 73 -2.31 7.82 1.89
N ILE A 74 -3.59 8.06 2.23
CA ILE A 74 -4.26 7.38 3.35
C ILE A 74 -4.22 5.86 3.18
N TYR A 75 -4.48 5.35 1.96
CA TYR A 75 -4.41 3.92 1.67
C TYR A 75 -3.00 3.37 1.91
N TRP A 76 -1.96 4.05 1.44
CA TRP A 76 -0.58 3.61 1.66
C TRP A 76 -0.19 3.62 3.14
N VAL A 77 -0.59 4.65 3.90
CA VAL A 77 -0.35 4.72 5.34
C VAL A 77 -1.02 3.54 6.06
N LYS A 78 -2.27 3.22 5.73
CA LYS A 78 -2.96 2.05 6.31
C LYS A 78 -2.29 0.73 5.95
N GLN A 79 -1.86 0.59 4.69
CA GLN A 79 -1.18 -0.62 4.24
C GLN A 79 0.13 -0.84 4.99
N MET A 80 0.94 0.22 5.17
CA MET A 80 2.19 0.14 5.94
C MET A 80 1.92 -0.08 7.42
N GLY A 81 0.95 0.63 8.00
CA GLY A 81 0.58 0.49 9.41
C GLY A 81 0.12 -0.93 9.76
N GLY A 82 -0.59 -1.61 8.85
CA GLY A 82 -0.99 -3.01 9.05
C GLY A 82 0.14 -4.05 8.91
N GLN A 83 1.33 -3.63 8.45
CA GLN A 83 2.52 -4.50 8.38
C GLN A 83 3.42 -4.34 9.62
N LEU A 84 3.21 -3.30 10.41
CA LEU A 84 3.99 -3.06 11.63
C LEU A 84 3.51 -4.01 12.74
N PRO A 85 4.42 -4.48 13.61
CA PRO A 85 4.03 -5.28 14.76
C PRO A 85 3.20 -4.43 15.73
N GLU A 86 2.29 -5.06 16.46
CA GLU A 86 1.40 -4.39 17.42
C GLU A 86 2.18 -3.80 18.61
N HIS A 87 3.28 -4.46 18.99
CA HIS A 87 4.24 -3.97 19.98
C HIS A 87 5.66 -4.10 19.43
N PRO A 88 6.59 -3.22 19.82
CA PRO A 88 8.00 -3.43 19.52
C PRO A 88 8.48 -4.74 20.16
N GLU A 89 9.41 -5.44 19.51
CA GLU A 89 10.10 -6.58 20.13
C GLU A 89 11.12 -6.03 21.14
N THR A 90 10.83 -6.15 22.43
CA THR A 90 11.77 -5.84 23.50
C THR A 90 12.52 -7.10 23.91
N ALA A 91 13.86 -7.07 23.80
CA ALA A 91 14.71 -8.20 24.15
C ALA A 91 14.90 -8.34 25.68
N GLU A 92 14.81 -7.24 26.43
CA GLU A 92 15.08 -7.19 27.87
C GLU A 92 14.08 -6.26 28.56
N ILE A 93 13.72 -6.60 29.80
CA ILE A 93 12.84 -5.78 30.65
C ILE A 93 13.72 -4.74 31.35
N PRO A 94 13.48 -3.43 31.16
CA PRO A 94 14.29 -2.39 31.80
C PRO A 94 14.06 -2.35 33.32
N GLU A 95 15.11 -2.06 34.08
CA GLU A 95 15.05 -1.94 35.55
C GLU A 95 14.23 -0.72 35.99
N ILE A 96 14.29 0.37 35.22
CA ILE A 96 13.56 1.62 35.45
C ILE A 96 12.76 1.95 34.19
N THR A 97 11.48 2.24 34.36
CA THR A 97 10.57 2.61 33.27
C THR A 97 9.96 3.98 33.54
N GLU A 98 10.04 4.86 32.56
CA GLU A 98 9.33 6.15 32.55
C GLU A 98 8.02 5.98 31.76
N ILE A 99 6.94 6.52 32.30
CA ILE A 99 5.62 6.53 31.66
C ILE A 99 5.26 7.99 31.42
N ASP A 100 5.01 8.32 30.14
CA ASP A 100 4.56 9.65 29.73
C ASP A 100 3.15 9.55 29.14
N GLU A 101 2.35 10.61 29.31
CA GLU A 101 0.96 10.67 28.87
C GLU A 101 0.81 11.67 27.72
N LEU A 102 0.23 11.20 26.61
CA LEU A 102 -0.03 12.03 25.44
C LEU A 102 -1.55 12.17 25.22
N GLU A 103 -2.06 13.37 25.40
CA GLU A 103 -3.46 13.70 25.15
C GLU A 103 -3.67 14.15 23.70
N THR A 104 -4.56 13.46 22.98
CA THR A 104 -4.99 13.87 21.64
C THR A 104 -6.51 13.85 21.53
N PHE A 105 -7.05 14.81 20.77
CA PHE A 105 -8.46 14.83 20.44
C PHE A 105 -8.76 13.83 19.31
N VAL A 106 -9.57 12.82 19.61
CA VAL A 106 -10.07 11.85 18.62
C VAL A 106 -11.54 12.12 18.35
N GLY A 107 -11.87 12.61 17.15
CA GLY A 107 -13.25 12.92 16.76
C GLY A 107 -14.15 11.70 16.67
N SER A 108 -15.20 11.66 17.49
CA SER A 108 -16.23 10.61 17.63
C SER A 108 -15.73 9.27 18.19
N LYS A 109 -15.87 9.10 19.51
CA LYS A 109 -15.79 7.78 20.18
C LYS A 109 -16.98 6.94 19.73
N LYS A 110 -16.75 5.84 19.01
CA LYS A 110 -17.82 4.88 18.63
C LYS A 110 -18.35 4.07 19.82
N THR A 111 -17.64 4.09 20.95
CA THR A 111 -18.00 3.37 22.18
C THR A 111 -18.45 4.35 23.27
N LYS A 112 -19.72 4.23 23.69
CA LYS A 112 -20.29 4.92 24.87
C LYS A 112 -19.90 4.19 26.17
N PHE A 113 -18.62 3.85 26.36
CA PHE A 113 -18.17 3.31 27.64
C PHE A 113 -17.28 4.35 28.31
N GLY A 114 -17.89 5.02 29.28
CA GLY A 114 -17.29 6.02 30.15
C GLY A 114 -18.33 6.34 31.21
N TYR A 115 -18.25 5.63 32.34
CA TYR A 115 -18.77 6.10 33.61
C TYR A 115 -17.64 6.92 34.22
N GLY A 116 -17.88 8.20 34.46
CA GLY A 116 -16.91 9.12 35.01
C GLY A 116 -17.53 10.50 35.15
N VAL A 117 -18.08 10.71 36.35
CA VAL A 117 -18.53 11.93 37.07
C VAL A 117 -18.87 13.19 36.28
#